data_AF-A0A938Q5M3-F1
#
_entry.id   AF-A0A938Q5M3-F1
#
_cell.length_a   1.000
_cell.length_b   1.000
_cell.length_c   1.000
_cell.angle_alpha   90.00
_cell.angle_beta   90.00
_cell.angle_gamma   90.00
#
_symmetry.space_group_name_H-M   'P 1'
#
loop_
_entity.id
_entity.type
_entity.pdbx_description
1 polymer ?
#
loop_
_entity_poly.entity_id
_entity_poly.type
_entity_poly.pdbx_seq_one_letter_code
_entity_poly.pdbx_strand_id
1 'polypeptide(L)'
;MSQQVLSPSLSRVQIERLDRDGLGIGTNLDTGKTINKIPKVLPGESICGYEKKNGFQVTSIETASSERVAAICPVYDRCGGCSFQHFGAQRTLNFKRDLACDLLSSVLDRDQIQWAFE
;
A
#
# COMPACT_ATOMS: atom_id res chain seq x y z
N MET A 1 11.76 -16.37 -35.35
CA MET A 1 10.59 -15.99 -34.53
C MET A 1 11.10 -15.08 -33.42
N SER A 2 11.15 -13.77 -33.68
CA SER A 2 11.67 -12.79 -32.72
C SER A 2 10.68 -12.64 -31.56
N GLN A 3 11.08 -13.09 -30.38
CA GLN A 3 10.37 -12.78 -29.15
C GLN A 3 10.56 -11.29 -28.90
N GLN A 4 9.50 -10.53 -29.12
CA GLN A 4 9.43 -9.11 -28.76
C GLN A 4 9.40 -9.05 -27.23
N VAL A 5 10.57 -8.81 -26.64
CA VAL A 5 10.70 -8.51 -25.22
C VAL A 5 9.98 -7.17 -25.01
N LEU A 6 8.74 -7.21 -24.51
CA LEU A 6 8.06 -6.03 -24.01
C LEU A 6 8.93 -5.48 -22.88
N SER A 7 9.66 -4.41 -23.17
CA SER A 7 10.37 -3.64 -22.15
C SER A 7 9.36 -3.27 -21.06
N PRO A 8 9.71 -3.39 -19.77
CA PRO A 8 8.78 -3.01 -18.71
C PRO A 8 8.50 -1.51 -18.86
N SER A 9 7.28 -1.19 -19.29
CA SER A 9 6.83 0.18 -19.42
C SER A 9 6.76 0.81 -18.03
N LEU A 10 7.31 2.01 -17.88
CA LEU A 10 7.16 2.80 -16.67
C LEU A 10 5.67 3.20 -16.56
N SER A 11 5.03 2.80 -15.47
CA SER A 11 3.63 3.08 -15.18
C SER A 11 3.50 4.06 -14.02
N ARG A 12 2.60 5.03 -14.16
CA ARG A 12 2.17 5.90 -13.05
C ARG A 12 0.94 5.33 -12.38
N VAL A 13 0.93 5.30 -11.06
CA VAL A 13 -0.18 4.71 -10.27
C VAL A 13 -0.59 5.66 -9.16
N GLN A 14 -1.88 5.95 -9.08
CA GLN A 14 -2.49 6.65 -7.95
C GLN A 14 -2.91 5.63 -6.90
N ILE A 15 -2.37 5.73 -5.70
CA ILE A 15 -2.69 4.83 -4.59
C ILE A 15 -3.98 5.27 -3.93
N GLU A 16 -4.94 4.35 -3.86
CA GLU A 16 -6.29 4.64 -3.36
C GLU A 16 -6.50 4.10 -1.96
N ARG A 17 -6.03 2.87 -1.71
CA ARG A 17 -6.24 2.16 -0.44
C ARG A 17 -5.17 1.11 -0.21
N LEU A 18 -5.24 0.46 0.94
CA LEU A 18 -4.42 -0.69 1.29
C LEU A 18 -5.29 -1.96 1.35
N ASP A 19 -4.67 -3.11 1.12
CA ASP A 19 -5.25 -4.40 1.45
C ASP A 19 -4.98 -4.78 2.92
N ARG A 20 -5.41 -5.99 3.30
CA ARG A 20 -5.28 -6.51 4.67
C ARG A 20 -3.83 -6.72 5.11
N ASP A 21 -2.92 -6.89 4.15
CA ASP A 21 -1.49 -7.05 4.42
C ASP A 21 -0.76 -5.70 4.48
N GLY A 22 -1.48 -4.58 4.27
CA GLY A 22 -0.92 -3.24 4.21
C GLY A 22 -0.23 -2.95 2.87
N LEU A 23 -0.53 -3.72 1.81
CA LEU A 23 -0.04 -3.45 0.47
C LEU A 23 -1.01 -2.52 -0.26
N GLY A 24 -0.47 -1.58 -1.03
CA GLY A 24 -1.24 -0.64 -1.81
C GLY A 24 -2.04 -1.29 -2.93
N ILE A 25 -3.22 -0.72 -3.13
CA ILE A 25 -4.08 -0.91 -4.28
C ILE A 25 -4.32 0.46 -4.89
N GLY A 26 -4.11 0.57 -6.19
CA GLY A 26 -4.21 1.84 -6.90
C GLY A 26 -4.59 1.66 -8.36
N THR A 27 -4.84 2.77 -9.02
CA THR A 27 -5.22 2.80 -10.43
C THR A 27 -4.05 3.30 -11.27
N ASN A 28 -3.68 2.54 -12.30
CA ASN A 28 -2.71 2.97 -13.29
C ASN A 28 -3.30 4.15 -14.09
N LEU A 29 -2.63 5.29 -14.09
CA LEU A 29 -3.12 6.53 -14.67
C LEU A 29 -3.14 6.52 -16.21
N ASP A 30 -2.30 5.70 -16.83
CA ASP A 30 -2.20 5.61 -18.30
C ASP A 30 -3.19 4.59 -18.87
N THR A 31 -3.46 3.49 -18.16
CA THR A 31 -4.31 2.39 -18.65
C THR A 31 -5.66 2.27 -17.96
N GLY A 32 -5.87 2.95 -16.83
CA GLY A 32 -7.07 2.82 -15.98
C GLY A 32 -7.19 1.48 -15.25
N LYS A 33 -6.18 0.60 -15.34
CA LYS A 33 -6.21 -0.72 -14.70
C LYS A 33 -5.91 -0.63 -13.21
N THR A 34 -6.64 -1.42 -12.42
CA THR A 34 -6.33 -1.59 -10.99
C THR A 34 -5.06 -2.43 -10.82
N ILE A 35 -4.10 -1.88 -10.08
CA ILE A 35 -2.85 -2.53 -9.69
C ILE A 35 -2.94 -2.88 -8.21
N ASN A 36 -2.70 -4.15 -7.88
CA ASN A 36 -2.71 -4.67 -6.52
C ASN A 36 -1.29 -5.06 -6.07
N LYS A 37 -1.10 -5.25 -4.76
CA LYS A 37 0.16 -5.70 -4.15
C LYS A 37 1.32 -4.73 -4.39
N ILE A 38 1.08 -3.45 -4.13
CA ILE A 38 2.08 -2.39 -4.24
C ILE A 38 2.76 -2.25 -2.86
N PRO A 39 4.03 -2.63 -2.68
CA PRO A 39 4.67 -2.56 -1.37
C PRO A 39 5.05 -1.11 -1.01
N LYS A 40 4.99 -0.80 0.30
CA LYS A 40 5.59 0.40 0.90
C LYS A 40 5.03 1.75 0.42
N VAL A 41 3.73 1.78 0.17
CA VAL A 41 2.99 2.97 -0.27
C VAL A 41 1.85 3.28 0.70
N LEU A 42 1.41 4.53 0.69
CA LEU A 42 0.26 5.00 1.44
C LEU A 42 -0.87 5.46 0.51
N PRO A 43 -2.14 5.39 0.97
CA PRO A 43 -3.26 6.04 0.30
C PRO A 43 -3.00 7.53 0.06
N GLY A 44 -3.40 8.01 -1.12
CA GLY A 44 -3.20 9.39 -1.56
C GLY A 44 -1.89 9.65 -2.29
N GLU A 45 -0.98 8.68 -2.37
CA GLU A 45 0.30 8.84 -3.08
C GLU A 45 0.17 8.68 -4.59
N SER A 46 0.95 9.45 -5.34
CA SER A 46 1.25 9.17 -6.75
C SER A 46 2.65 8.57 -6.84
N ILE A 47 2.76 7.44 -7.53
CA ILE A 47 4.02 6.69 -7.66
C ILE A 47 4.34 6.36 -9.12
N CYS A 48 5.62 6.15 -9.38
CA CYS A 48 6.14 5.64 -10.64
C CYS A 48 6.82 4.29 -10.40
N GLY A 49 6.69 3.37 -11.35
CA GLY A 49 7.37 2.08 -11.28
C GLY A 49 7.00 1.11 -12.39
N TYR A 50 7.26 -0.17 -12.15
CA TYR A 50 7.08 -1.22 -13.15
C TYR A 50 6.12 -2.30 -12.65
N GLU A 51 5.18 -2.68 -13.50
CA GLU A 51 4.32 -3.83 -13.27
C GLU A 51 5.13 -5.12 -13.30
N LYS A 52 4.92 -5.99 -12.30
CA LYS A 52 5.47 -7.35 -12.24
C LYS A 52 4.33 -8.35 -12.41
N LYS A 53 4.68 -9.60 -12.77
CA LYS A 53 3.72 -10.71 -12.86
C LYS A 53 2.79 -10.79 -11.64
N ASN A 54 3.33 -10.53 -10.44
CA ASN A 54 2.60 -10.60 -9.16
C ASN A 54 2.84 -9.34 -8.31
N GLY A 55 2.51 -8.15 -8.83
CA GLY A 55 2.51 -6.90 -8.06
C GLY A 55 3.18 -5.75 -8.78
N PHE A 56 3.73 -4.81 -8.02
CA PHE A 56 4.35 -3.60 -8.56
C PHE A 56 5.70 -3.33 -7.91
N GLN A 57 6.69 -2.95 -8.71
CA GLN A 57 7.95 -2.43 -8.19
C GLN A 57 7.94 -0.92 -8.27
N VAL A 58 7.84 -0.28 -7.11
CA VAL A 58 7.93 1.17 -6.96
C VAL A 58 9.37 1.61 -7.23
N THR A 59 9.54 2.62 -8.08
CA THR A 59 10.82 3.25 -8.39
C THR A 59 10.93 4.62 -7.74
N SER A 60 9.84 5.38 -7.71
CA SER A 60 9.79 6.69 -7.06
C SER A 60 8.38 7.02 -6.59
N ILE A 61 8.31 7.91 -5.59
CA ILE A 61 7.07 8.52 -5.12
C ILE A 61 7.09 9.96 -5.62
N GLU A 62 6.15 10.29 -6.50
CA GLU A 62 6.03 11.62 -7.10
C GLU A 62 5.31 12.59 -6.18
N THR A 63 4.29 12.10 -5.46
CA THR A 63 3.56 12.85 -4.45
C THR A 63 3.44 11.99 -3.21
N ALA A 64 4.14 12.39 -2.15
CA ALA A 64 4.12 11.68 -0.87
C ALA A 64 2.88 12.06 -0.06
N SER A 65 2.35 11.09 0.69
CA SER A 65 1.27 11.34 1.65
C SER A 65 1.81 12.17 2.82
N SER A 66 0.98 13.06 3.35
CA SER A 66 1.28 13.80 4.59
C SER A 66 1.49 12.90 5.82
N GLU A 67 1.00 11.65 5.75
CA GLU A 67 1.15 10.65 6.81
C GLU A 67 2.43 9.79 6.66
N ARG A 68 3.21 10.02 5.60
CA ARG A 68 4.49 9.33 5.39
C ARG A 68 5.54 9.85 6.37
N VAL A 69 6.26 8.93 6.99
CA VAL A 69 7.43 9.25 7.82
C VAL A 69 8.66 8.51 7.33
N ALA A 70 9.84 9.01 7.68
CA ALA A 70 11.08 8.29 7.44
C ALA A 70 11.13 7.03 8.32
N ALA A 71 11.44 5.89 7.70
CA ALA A 71 11.61 4.65 8.44
C ALA A 71 12.83 4.74 9.36
N ILE A 72 12.66 4.32 10.61
CA ILE A 72 13.72 4.38 11.64
C ILE A 72 14.81 3.34 11.36
N CYS A 73 14.46 2.21 10.74
CA CYS A 73 15.40 1.16 10.39
C CYS A 73 16.20 1.52 9.12
N PRO A 74 17.55 1.58 9.18
CA PRO A 74 18.39 1.97 8.05
C PRO A 74 18.41 0.93 6.92
N VAL A 75 17.87 -0.26 7.16
CA VAL A 75 17.78 -1.34 6.17
C VAL A 75 16.34 -1.63 5.75
N TYR A 76 15.39 -0.77 6.13
CA TYR A 76 13.96 -0.94 5.88
C TYR A 76 13.64 -1.28 4.43
N ASP A 77 14.29 -0.61 3.47
CA ASP A 77 14.00 -0.78 2.05
C ASP A 77 14.34 -2.17 1.50
N ARG A 78 15.34 -2.83 2.08
CA ARG A 78 15.82 -4.17 1.66
C ARG A 78 15.44 -5.30 2.61
N CYS A 79 15.17 -4.99 3.88
CA CYS A 79 14.85 -5.95 4.93
C CYS A 79 13.32 -6.13 4.99
N GLY A 80 12.82 -7.29 4.57
CA GLY A 80 11.40 -7.63 4.61
C GLY A 80 10.82 -7.85 6.02
N GLY A 81 11.55 -7.50 7.08
CA GLY A 81 11.12 -7.76 8.47
C GLY A 81 10.10 -6.76 9.04
N CYS A 82 9.96 -5.58 8.43
CA CYS A 82 9.01 -4.57 8.88
C CYS A 82 8.13 -4.09 7.72
N SER A 83 6.81 -4.06 7.92
CA SER A 83 5.86 -3.62 6.89
C SER A 83 5.55 -2.12 6.98
N PHE A 84 5.40 -1.57 8.19
CA PHE A 84 4.73 -0.28 8.39
C PHE A 84 5.62 0.91 8.81
N GLN A 85 6.96 0.80 8.82
CA GLN A 85 7.79 1.91 9.33
C GLN A 85 7.73 3.21 8.51
N HIS A 86 7.14 3.18 7.32
CA HIS A 86 6.88 4.36 6.49
C HIS A 86 5.56 5.08 6.84
N PHE A 87 4.78 4.54 7.77
CA PHE A 87 3.57 5.15 8.31
C PHE A 87 3.90 5.93 9.59
N GLY A 88 3.28 7.10 9.77
CA GLY A 88 3.17 7.71 11.09
C GLY A 88 2.52 6.73 12.09
N ALA A 89 3.03 6.70 13.32
CA ALA A 89 2.60 5.73 14.34
C ALA A 89 1.07 5.72 14.56
N GLN A 90 0.46 6.90 14.67
CA GLN A 90 -0.99 7.03 14.85
C GLN A 90 -1.77 6.44 13.67
N ARG A 91 -1.28 6.65 12.43
CA ARG A 91 -1.91 6.09 11.23
C ARG A 91 -1.79 4.57 11.18
N THR A 92 -0.67 4.00 11.61
CA THR A 92 -0.53 2.54 11.73
C THR A 92 -1.55 1.95 12.72
N LEU A 93 -1.74 2.60 13.87
CA LEU A 93 -2.71 2.15 14.87
C LEU A 93 -4.14 2.22 14.33
N ASN A 94 -4.52 3.34 13.71
CA ASN A 94 -5.84 3.50 13.10
C ASN A 94 -6.08 2.44 12.01
N PHE A 95 -5.13 2.22 11.10
CA PHE A 95 -5.25 1.20 10.07
C PHE A 95 -5.46 -0.21 10.65
N LYS A 96 -4.68 -0.59 11.67
CA LYS A 96 -4.80 -1.91 12.31
C LYS A 96 -6.13 -2.08 13.03
N ARG A 97 -6.61 -1.02 13.68
CA ARG A 97 -7.89 -0.99 14.36
C ARG A 97 -9.04 -1.13 13.36
N ASP A 98 -9.02 -0.36 12.28
CA ASP A 98 -10.03 -0.45 11.21
C ASP A 98 -10.05 -1.85 10.59
N LEU A 99 -8.88 -2.41 10.29
CA LEU A 99 -8.74 -3.77 9.79
C LEU A 99 -9.32 -4.81 10.78
N ALA A 100 -9.06 -4.68 12.07
CA ALA A 100 -9.62 -5.56 13.08
C ALA A 100 -11.15 -5.47 13.14
N CYS A 101 -11.70 -4.24 13.07
CA CYS A 101 -13.15 -4.02 13.04
C CYS A 101 -13.79 -4.65 11.81
N ASP A 102 -13.22 -4.43 10.62
CA ASP A 102 -13.72 -4.96 9.35
C ASP A 102 -13.70 -6.50 9.33
N LEU A 103 -12.72 -7.12 9.99
CA LEU A 103 -12.65 -8.59 10.12
C LEU A 103 -13.68 -9.15 11.08
N LEU A 104 -14.02 -8.42 12.14
CA LEU A 104 -14.95 -8.87 13.18
C LEU A 104 -16.41 -8.55 12.86
N SER A 105 -16.68 -7.56 12.00
CA SER A 105 -18.04 -7.12 11.69
C SER A 105 -18.92 -8.17 11.00
N SER A 106 -18.32 -9.26 10.49
CA SER A 106 -19.09 -10.39 9.96
C SER A 106 -19.61 -11.35 11.05
N VAL A 107 -19.14 -11.21 12.29
CA VAL A 107 -19.45 -12.12 13.41
C VAL A 107 -19.99 -11.37 14.62
N LEU A 108 -19.61 -10.11 14.82
CA LEU A 108 -20.00 -9.27 15.94
C LEU A 108 -20.70 -8.01 15.42
N ASP A 109 -21.77 -7.59 16.10
CA ASP A 109 -22.37 -6.28 15.86
C ASP A 109 -21.38 -5.18 16.25
N ARG A 110 -21.39 -4.08 15.50
CA ARG A 110 -20.42 -2.97 15.65
C ARG A 110 -20.41 -2.39 17.07
N ASP A 111 -21.55 -2.43 17.74
CA ASP A 111 -21.75 -1.96 19.11
C ASP A 111 -21.00 -2.82 20.15
N GLN A 112 -20.72 -4.09 19.83
CA GLN A 112 -19.96 -5.02 20.66
C GLN A 112 -18.44 -4.85 20.49
N ILE A 113 -18.01 -4.06 19.50
CA ILE A 113 -16.60 -3.72 19.23
C ILE A 113 -16.27 -2.37 19.90
N GLN A 114 -16.79 -2.13 21.11
CA GLN A 114 -16.69 -0.85 21.82
C GLN A 114 -15.25 -0.47 22.20
N TRP A 115 -14.39 -1.46 22.45
CA TRP A 115 -12.95 -1.29 22.77
C TRP A 115 -12.11 -0.73 21.61
N ALA A 116 -12.68 -0.63 20.40
CA ALA A 116 -11.98 -0.08 19.25
C ALA A 116 -12.05 1.45 19.16
N PHE A 117 -12.85 2.17 19.97
CA PHE A 117 -13.15 3.60 19.71
C PHE A 117 -12.64 4.60 20.76
N GLU A 118 -11.77 4.18 21.68
CA GLU A 118 -11.04 5.06 22.61
C GLU A 118 -9.55 5.19 22.24
#